data_AF-X0TKS5-F1
#
_entry.id   AF-X0TKS5-F1
#
_cell.length_a   1.000
_cell.length_b   1.000
_cell.length_c   1.000
_cell.angle_alpha   90.00
_cell.angle_beta   90.00
_cell.angle_gamma   90.00
#
_symmetry.space_group_name_H-M   'P 1'
#
loop_
_entity.id
_entity.type
_entity.pdbx_description
1 polymer ?
#
loop_
_entity_poly.entity_id
_entity_poly.type
_entity_poly.pdbx_seq_one_letter_code
_entity_poly.pdbx_strand_id
1 'polypeptide(L)' 'MENKVLILVEDGFRDEELIYPYYRFIEAGYEVKIVGPEEG' A
#
# COMPACT_ATOMS: atom_id res chain seq x y z
N MET A 1 10.96 -9.57 14.27
CA MET A 1 9.72 -9.74 13.48
C MET A 1 9.64 -8.55 12.57
N GLU A 2 9.67 -8.74 11.25
CA GLU A 2 9.44 -7.65 10.30
C GLU A 2 7.94 -7.34 10.32
N ASN A 3 7.57 -6.09 10.63
CA ASN A 3 6.17 -5.68 10.61
C ASN A 3 5.75 -5.49 9.16
N LYS A 4 4.77 -6.26 8.68
CA LYS A 4 4.31 -6.23 7.29
C LYS A 4 2.98 -5.50 7.16
N VAL A 5 2.84 -4.72 6.10
CA VAL A 5 1.60 -4.01 5.73
C VAL A 5 1.21 -4.41 4.31
N LEU A 6 -0.09 -4.68 4.13
CA LEU A 6 -0.69 -4.88 2.81
C LEU A 6 -1.58 -3.67 2.51
N ILE A 7 -1.36 -3.01 1.37
CA ILE A 7 -2.22 -1.95 0.86
C ILE A 7 -3.01 -2.52 -0.32
N LEU A 8 -4.32 -2.62 -0.18
CA LEU A 8 -5.24 -2.98 -1.25
C LEU A 8 -5.71 -1.71 -1.94
N VAL A 9 -5.51 -1.63 -3.24
CA VAL A 9 -6.06 -0.58 -4.10
C VAL A 9 -7.08 -1.18 -5.06
N GLU A 10 -8.05 -0.37 -5.47
CA GLU A 10 -9.11 -0.75 -6.41
C GLU A 10 -9.16 0.26 -7.56
N ASP A 11 -9.85 -0.13 -8.64
CA ASP A 11 -10.00 0.76 -9.79
C ASP A 11 -10.64 2.11 -9.40
N GLY A 12 -10.03 3.19 -9.87
CA GLY A 12 -10.49 4.56 -9.60
C GLY A 12 -10.04 5.13 -8.24
N PHE A 13 -9.13 4.48 -7.52
CA PHE A 13 -8.46 5.09 -6.36
C PHE A 13 -7.69 6.36 -6.77
N ARG A 14 -7.52 7.29 -5.82
CA ARG A 14 -6.70 8.49 -6.06
C ARG A 14 -5.26 8.22 -5.67
N ASP A 15 -4.31 8.71 -6.45
CA ASP A 15 -2.87 8.58 -6.17
C ASP A 15 -2.51 8.99 -4.72
N GLU A 16 -3.13 10.05 -4.21
CA GLU A 16 -2.87 10.57 -2.86
C GLU A 16 -3.27 9.57 -1.75
N GLU A 17 -4.27 8.72 -2.02
CA GLU A 17 -4.76 7.68 -1.11
C GLU A 17 -3.78 6.51 -0.98
N LEU A 18 -2.91 6.30 -1.97
CA LEU A 18 -1.85 5.29 -1.95
C LEU A 18 -0.51 5.88 -1.49
N ILE A 19 -0.11 7.00 -2.08
CA ILE A 19 1.22 7.61 -1.88
C ILE A 19 1.46 7.93 -0.41
N TYR A 20 0.48 8.57 0.24
CA TYR A 20 0.64 8.98 1.63
C TYR A 20 0.86 7.79 2.59
N PRO A 21 -0.04 6.79 2.67
CA PRO A 21 0.17 5.66 3.56
C PRO A 21 1.40 4.83 3.19
N TYR A 22 1.69 4.63 1.89
CA TYR A 22 2.86 3.87 1.44
C TYR A 22 4.16 4.41 2.05
N TYR A 23 4.42 5.72 1.90
CA TYR A 23 5.64 6.32 2.45
C TYR A 23 5.63 6.39 3.98
N ARG A 24 4.48 6.67 4.61
CA ARG A 24 4.38 6.69 6.08
C ARG A 24 4.70 5.34 6.71
N PHE A 25 4.30 4.24 6.09
CA PHE A 25 4.63 2.90 6.57
C PHE A 25 6.11 2.54 6.38
N ILE A 26 6.71 2.95 5.25
CA ILE A 26 8.16 2.79 5.03
C ILE A 26 8.96 3.57 6.08
N GLU A 27 8.62 4.84 6.31
CA GLU A 27 9.26 5.69 7.34
C GLU A 27 9.15 5.09 8.74
N ALA A 28 8.05 4.39 9.03
CA ALA A 28 7.83 3.70 10.29
C ALA A 28 8.48 2.30 10.37
N GLY A 29 9.22 1.88 9.34
CA GLY A 29 10.00 0.64 9.31
C GLY A 29 9.20 -0.61 8.94
N TYR A 30 8.05 -0.46 8.27
CA TYR A 30 7.25 -1.60 7.80
C TYR A 30 7.70 -2.07 6.41
N GLU A 31 7.59 -3.37 6.17
CA GLU A 31 7.64 -3.94 4.83
C GLU A 31 6.25 -3.80 4.19
N VAL A 32 6.15 -3.03 3.10
CA VAL A 32 4.87 -2.72 2.46
C VAL A 32 4.71 -3.51 1.16
N LYS A 33 3.59 -4.21 1.02
CA LYS A 33 3.14 -4.84 -0.22
C LYS A 33 1.88 -4.16 -0.72
N ILE A 34 1.86 -3.74 -1.98
CA ILE A 34 0.66 -3.21 -2.64
C ILE A 34 0.05 -4.35 -3.46
N VAL A 35 -1.27 -4.49 -3.40
CA VAL A 35 -2.05 -5.42 -4.23
C VAL A 35 -3.24 -4.69 -4.82
N GLY A 36 -3.67 -5.11 -6.00
CA GLY A 36 -4.87 -4.62 -6.65
C GLY A 36 -5.69 -5.79 -7.22
N PRO A 37 -6.82 -5.52 -7.85
CA PRO A 37 -7.57 -6.54 -8.57
C PRO A 37 -6.65 -7.23 -9.60
N GLU A 38 -6.75 -8.56 -9.71
CA GLU A 38 -6.22 -9.25 -10.89
C GLU A 38 -7.11 -8.83 -12.08
N GLU A 39 -6.53 -8.48 -13.23
CA GLU A 39 -7.30 -8.41 -14.47
C GLU A 39 -8.04 -9.74 -14.63
N GLY A 40 -9.37 -9.70 -14.54
CA GLY A 40 -10.24 -10.88 -14.66
C GLY A 40 -10.24 -11.48 -16.06
#